data_AF-A0A256Y1E8-F1
#
_entry.id   AF-A0A256Y1E8-F1
#
_cell.length_a   1.000
_cell.length_b   1.000
_cell.length_c   1.000
_cell.angle_alpha   90.00
_cell.angle_beta   90.00
_cell.angle_gamma   90.00
#
_symmetry.space_group_name_H-M   'P 1'
#
loop_
_entity.id
_entity.type
_entity.pdbx_description
1 polymer ?
#
loop_
_entity_poly.entity_id
_entity_poly.type
_entity_poly.pdbx_seq_one_letter_code
_entity_poly.pdbx_strand_id
1 'polypeptide(L)'
;MAINKEHLLKNKLIDENKKECCPKFNPKSWNGKILKWKNKKFIKDKVFAIFYMPVNFSSVIKKLMKKIDSANNKCVDWIGL
;
A
#
# COMPACT_ATOMS: atom_id res chain seq x y z
N MET A 1 26.98 39.52 -6.09
CA MET A 1 25.98 38.49 -6.45
C MET A 1 25.62 37.73 -5.19
N ALA A 2 24.67 38.24 -4.40
CA ALA A 2 24.26 37.62 -3.15
C ALA A 2 23.24 36.52 -3.48
N ILE A 3 23.66 35.26 -3.36
CA ILE A 3 22.75 34.13 -3.47
C ILE A 3 21.81 34.20 -2.25
N ASN A 4 20.52 34.35 -2.56
CA ASN A 4 19.43 34.58 -1.62
C ASN A 4 19.33 33.43 -0.57
N LYS A 5 19.26 33.83 0.70
CA LYS A 5 19.16 33.01 1.91
C LYS A 5 17.90 32.12 1.94
N GLU A 6 16.92 32.37 1.08
CA GLU A 6 15.74 31.51 0.88
C GLU A 6 16.06 30.10 0.35
N HIS A 7 17.18 29.93 -0.36
CA HIS A 7 17.57 28.62 -0.89
C HIS A 7 18.07 27.66 0.21
N LEU A 8 18.48 28.19 1.37
CA LEU A 8 18.95 27.38 2.51
C LEU A 8 17.81 26.85 3.39
N LEU A 9 16.57 27.34 3.22
CA LEU A 9 15.40 26.86 3.98
C LEU A 9 14.62 25.74 3.26
N LYS A 10 14.71 25.65 1.93
CA LYS A 10 14.02 24.58 1.16
C LYS A 10 14.71 23.21 1.24
N ASN A 11 16.00 23.18 1.59
CA ASN A 11 16.80 21.94 1.62
C ASN A 11 17.06 21.40 3.03
N LYS A 12 16.44 21.97 4.08
CA LYS A 12 16.54 21.48 5.47
C LYS A 12 15.45 20.48 5.84
N LEU A 13 14.87 19.77 4.87
CA LEU A 13 13.89 18.69 5.09
C LEU A 13 14.31 17.36 4.44
N ILE A 14 15.57 17.24 4.03
CA ILE A 14 16.16 15.95 3.70
C ILE A 14 17.02 15.60 4.91
N ASP A 15 16.41 14.85 5.84
CA ASP A 15 17.12 14.35 7.02
C ASP A 15 17.96 13.15 6.58
N GLU A 16 19.22 13.42 6.24
CA GLU A 16 20.18 12.47 5.67
C GLU A 16 20.76 11.50 6.71
N ASN A 17 20.20 11.34 7.91
CA ASN A 17 20.82 10.46 8.90
C ASN A 17 19.90 9.87 9.98
N LYS A 18 18.86 9.15 9.56
CA LYS A 18 18.23 8.15 10.43
C LYS A 18 18.00 6.84 9.67
N LYS A 19 18.77 5.82 10.05
CA LYS A 19 18.69 4.43 9.59
C LYS A 19 17.39 3.78 10.08
N GLU A 20 16.23 4.29 9.69
CA GLU A 20 14.94 3.66 9.91
C GLU A 20 14.48 3.07 8.58
N CYS A 21 14.24 1.76 8.56
CA CYS A 21 13.92 0.99 7.34
C CYS A 21 12.69 1.53 6.59
N CYS A 22 11.77 2.23 7.28
CA CYS A 22 10.59 2.85 6.70
C CYS A 22 10.34 4.23 7.31
N PRO A 23 9.90 5.23 6.51
CA PRO A 23 9.48 6.52 7.04
C PRO A 23 8.23 6.37 7.92
N LYS A 24 8.07 7.28 8.90
CA LYS A 24 6.86 7.33 9.72
C LYS A 24 5.63 7.49 8.82
N PHE A 25 4.64 6.63 9.03
CA PHE A 25 3.37 6.71 8.32
C PHE A 25 2.66 8.04 8.62
N ASN A 26 2.30 8.80 7.58
CA ASN A 26 1.57 10.05 7.71
C ASN A 26 0.06 9.83 7.45
N PRO A 27 -0.79 9.77 8.49
CA PRO A 27 -2.22 9.50 8.33
C PRO A 27 -2.98 10.66 7.68
N LYS A 28 -2.40 11.86 7.60
CA LYS A 28 -3.06 13.07 7.06
C LYS A 28 -3.58 12.89 5.63
N SER A 29 -2.90 12.07 4.82
CA SER A 29 -3.32 11.78 3.44
C SER A 29 -4.61 10.96 3.34
N TRP A 30 -5.03 10.29 4.41
CA TRP A 30 -6.17 9.36 4.41
C TRP A 30 -7.25 9.74 5.44
N ASN A 31 -6.92 10.57 6.43
CA ASN A 31 -7.82 10.94 7.52
C ASN A 31 -9.09 11.66 7.02
N GLY A 32 -10.26 11.19 7.43
CA GLY A 32 -11.56 11.80 7.11
C GLY A 32 -12.01 11.70 5.65
N LYS A 33 -11.34 10.92 4.79
CA LYS A 33 -11.71 10.78 3.38
C LYS A 33 -12.78 9.71 3.17
N ILE A 34 -13.81 10.04 2.41
CA ILE A 34 -14.83 9.09 1.95
C ILE A 34 -14.40 8.52 0.59
N LEU A 35 -14.16 7.21 0.54
CA LEU A 35 -13.84 6.49 -0.70
C LEU A 35 -15.12 5.97 -1.34
N LYS A 36 -15.56 6.59 -2.45
CA LYS A 36 -16.75 6.12 -3.20
C LYS A 36 -16.39 4.91 -4.07
N TRP A 37 -16.86 3.72 -3.68
CA TRP A 37 -16.66 2.47 -4.42
C TRP A 37 -17.80 2.22 -5.42
N LYS A 38 -17.79 2.93 -6.55
CA LYS A 38 -18.83 2.79 -7.61
C LYS A 38 -18.35 1.87 -8.73
N ASN A 39 -19.10 0.82 -9.01
CA ASN A 39 -18.90 -0.12 -10.14
C ASN A 39 -17.50 -0.78 -10.20
N LYS A 40 -16.81 -0.90 -9.06
CA LYS A 40 -15.52 -1.60 -8.98
C LYS A 40 -15.75 -3.07 -8.64
N LYS A 41 -15.18 -3.96 -9.46
CA LYS A 41 -15.24 -5.42 -9.25
C LYS A 41 -14.55 -5.79 -7.94
N PHE A 42 -15.14 -6.73 -7.21
CA PHE A 42 -14.59 -7.26 -5.97
C PHE A 42 -14.57 -8.79 -6.04
N ILE A 43 -13.46 -9.41 -5.62
CA ILE A 43 -13.31 -10.87 -5.61
C ILE A 43 -13.33 -11.33 -4.16
N LYS A 44 -14.17 -12.33 -3.86
CA LYS A 44 -14.33 -12.92 -2.53
C LYS A 44 -14.06 -14.42 -2.59
N ASP A 45 -13.38 -14.93 -1.58
CA ASP A 45 -13.21 -16.37 -1.36
C ASP A 45 -13.25 -16.67 0.15
N LYS A 46 -13.24 -17.95 0.54
CA LYS A 46 -13.34 -18.37 1.95
C LYS A 46 -12.03 -18.96 2.43
N VAL A 47 -11.57 -18.47 3.59
CA VAL A 47 -10.42 -19.03 4.31
C VAL A 47 -10.94 -19.82 5.50
N PHE A 48 -10.41 -21.01 5.69
CA PHE A 48 -10.69 -21.85 6.83
C PHE A 48 -9.67 -21.54 7.93
N ALA A 49 -10.18 -21.19 9.12
CA ALA A 49 -9.36 -20.84 10.27
C ALA A 49 -9.72 -21.71 11.48
N ILE A 50 -8.70 -22.22 12.16
CA ILE A 50 -8.79 -22.91 13.45
C ILE A 50 -7.85 -22.18 14.40
N PHE A 51 -8.26 -21.93 15.66
CA PHE A 51 -7.46 -21.22 16.66
C PHE A 51 -6.90 -19.87 16.16
N TYR A 52 -7.72 -19.11 15.43
CA TYR A 52 -7.33 -17.82 14.83
C TYR A 52 -6.19 -17.91 13.79
N MET A 53 -5.78 -19.11 13.38
CA MET A 53 -4.77 -19.34 12.35
C MET A 53 -5.43 -19.81 11.05
N PRO A 54 -5.19 -19.12 9.92
CA PRO A 54 -5.78 -19.50 8.64
C PRO A 54 -5.01 -20.66 8.00
N VAL A 55 -5.60 -21.84 7.97
CA VAL A 55 -4.94 -23.10 7.56
C VAL A 55 -4.73 -23.19 6.05
N ASN A 56 -5.65 -22.64 5.25
CA ASN A 56 -5.62 -22.71 3.79
C ASN A 56 -5.32 -21.37 3.10
N PHE A 57 -4.74 -20.40 3.82
CA PHE A 57 -4.55 -19.04 3.29
C PHE A 57 -3.76 -19.01 1.97
N SER A 58 -2.61 -19.70 1.94
CA SER A 58 -1.71 -19.69 0.78
C SER A 58 -2.39 -20.16 -0.51
N SER A 59 -3.17 -21.25 -0.44
CA SER A 59 -3.88 -21.76 -1.62
C SER A 59 -5.02 -20.85 -2.06
N VAL A 60 -5.74 -20.24 -1.10
CA VAL A 60 -6.80 -19.27 -1.38
C VAL A 60 -6.24 -18.02 -2.06
N ILE A 61 -5.13 -17.45 -1.57
CA ILE A 61 -4.49 -16.28 -2.19
C ILE A 61 -4.00 -16.61 -3.61
N LYS A 62 -3.33 -17.74 -3.83
CA LYS A 62 -2.90 -18.16 -5.18
C LYS A 62 -4.08 -18.28 -6.15
N LYS A 63 -5.20 -18.82 -5.69
CA LYS A 63 -6.44 -18.93 -6.49
C LYS A 63 -7.03 -17.55 -6.80
N LEU A 64 -7.01 -16.63 -5.84
CA LEU A 64 -7.46 -15.26 -6.03
C LEU A 64 -6.59 -14.51 -7.05
N MET A 65 -5.27 -14.62 -6.96
CA MET A 65 -4.35 -14.01 -7.92
C MET A 65 -4.63 -14.51 -9.35
N LYS A 66 -4.76 -15.84 -9.54
CA LYS A 66 -5.14 -16.42 -10.85
C LYS A 66 -6.45 -15.86 -11.40
N LYS A 67 -7.46 -15.62 -10.55
CA LYS A 67 -8.73 -15.01 -10.96
C LYS A 67 -8.54 -13.56 -11.41
N ILE A 68 -7.70 -12.80 -10.71
CA ILE A 68 -7.35 -11.41 -11.08
C ILE A 68 -6.66 -11.39 -12.45
N ASP A 69 -5.65 -12.24 -12.63
CA ASP A 69 -4.89 -12.36 -13.88
C ASP A 69 -5.81 -12.76 -15.05
N SER A 70 -6.70 -13.74 -14.84
CA SER A 70 -7.66 -14.19 -15.85
C SER A 70 -8.66 -13.10 -16.27
N ALA A 71 -8.91 -12.12 -15.40
CA ALA A 71 -9.77 -10.99 -15.69
C ALA A 71 -9.04 -9.84 -16.39
N ASN A 72 -7.80 -10.08 -16.87
CA ASN A 72 -6.88 -9.12 -17.49
C ASN A 72 -6.64 -7.87 -16.62
N ASN A 73 -6.74 -8.03 -15.30
CA ASN A 73 -6.37 -6.99 -14.36
C ASN A 73 -4.96 -7.30 -13.87
N LYS A 74 -4.06 -6.30 -13.88
CA LYS A 74 -2.73 -6.47 -13.31
C LYS A 74 -2.78 -6.02 -11.85
N CYS A 75 -2.44 -6.92 -10.93
CA CYS A 75 -2.00 -6.49 -9.61
C CYS A 75 -0.73 -5.66 -9.80
N VAL A 76 -0.67 -4.48 -9.18
CA VAL A 76 0.54 -3.66 -9.22
C VAL A 76 1.56 -4.29 -8.28
N ASP A 77 2.83 -4.38 -8.70
CA ASP A 77 3.88 -5.13 -8.00
C ASP A 77 4.11 -4.68 -6.54
N TRP A 78 3.72 -3.45 -6.19
CA TRP A 78 3.81 -2.94 -4.82
C TRP A 78 2.57 -3.22 -3.96
N ILE A 79 1.48 -3.76 -4.54
CA ILE A 79 0.22 -4.11 -3.86
C ILE A 79 0.07 -5.63 -3.72
N GLY A 80 0.67 -6.42 -4.62
CA GLY A 80 0.56 -7.88 -4.62
C GLY A 80 1.91 -8.54 -4.37
N LEU A 81 1.99 -9.28 -3.25
CA LEU A 81 3.07 -10.19 -2.81
C LEU A 81 4.45 -10.04 -3.48
#